data_AF-F6QE00-F1
#
_entry.id   AF-F6QE00-F1
#
_cell.length_a   1.000
_cell.length_b   1.000
_cell.length_c   1.000
_cell.angle_alpha   90.00
_cell.angle_beta   90.00
_cell.angle_gamma   90.00
#
_symmetry.space_group_name_H-M   'P 1'
#
loop_
_entity.id
_entity.type
_entity.pdbx_description
1 polymer ?
#
loop_
_entity_poly.entity_id
_entity_poly.type
_entity_poly.pdbx_seq_one_letter_code
_entity_poly.pdbx_strand_id
1 'polypeptide(L)'
;MTLMHCVVMEAAENHPHLLDIPSELSVVMECKTVSVDHLKSTINRLTGGIAKLTKQVEKSSKEVKEQFAPFLKVATDKVSTFAKDLEEIENLRLSLAKYLVEDEAKFKLEECLSTFAKLCEQIKSAIKENKERAVMEEKKKKRAQMEEERKKSGKVSKFAPPPAGENIIDNL
;
A
#
# COMPACT_ATOMS: atom_id res chain seq x y z
N MET A 1 -12.22 -3.75 19.13
CA MET A 1 -12.89 -4.45 18.01
C MET A 1 -13.64 -3.39 17.19
N THR A 2 -13.53 -3.41 15.86
CA THR A 2 -14.14 -2.43 14.94
C THR A 2 -14.87 -3.16 13.81
N LEU A 3 -15.64 -2.45 12.97
CA LEU A 3 -16.30 -3.08 11.82
C LEU A 3 -15.31 -3.80 10.91
N MET A 4 -14.15 -3.20 10.64
CA MET A 4 -13.09 -3.84 9.83
C MET A 4 -12.64 -5.18 10.43
N HIS A 5 -12.55 -5.27 11.76
CA HIS A 5 -12.21 -6.53 12.42
C HIS A 5 -13.27 -7.61 12.20
N CYS A 6 -14.55 -7.24 12.29
CA CYS A 6 -15.66 -8.17 12.03
C CYS A 6 -15.62 -8.66 10.58
N VAL A 7 -15.48 -7.74 9.62
CA VAL A 7 -15.42 -8.06 8.19
C VAL A 7 -14.23 -8.98 7.88
N VAL A 8 -13.06 -8.73 8.47
CA VAL A 8 -11.89 -9.61 8.28
C VAL A 8 -12.09 -11.00 8.90
N MET A 9 -12.76 -11.11 10.05
CA MET A 9 -13.08 -12.43 10.63
C MET A 9 -14.06 -13.20 9.75
N GLU A 10 -15.13 -12.53 9.31
CA GLU A 10 -16.12 -13.11 8.40
C GLU A 10 -15.46 -13.58 7.09
N ALA A 11 -14.59 -12.76 6.52
CA ALA A 11 -13.82 -13.14 5.34
C ALA A 11 -12.89 -14.33 5.62
N ALA A 12 -12.22 -14.39 6.77
CA ALA A 12 -11.36 -15.52 7.11
C ALA A 12 -12.12 -16.85 7.22
N GLU A 13 -13.36 -16.81 7.70
CA GLU A 13 -14.20 -18.00 7.88
C GLU A 13 -14.86 -18.45 6.57
N ASN A 14 -15.41 -17.52 5.79
CA ASN A 14 -16.26 -17.84 4.65
C ASN A 14 -15.60 -17.57 3.28
N HIS A 15 -14.64 -16.65 3.21
CA HIS A 15 -14.04 -16.17 1.95
C HIS A 15 -12.54 -15.84 2.08
N PRO A 16 -11.68 -16.82 2.39
CA PRO A 16 -10.29 -16.57 2.81
C PRO A 16 -9.43 -15.90 1.75
N HIS A 17 -9.74 -16.08 0.46
CA HIS A 17 -9.05 -15.42 -0.66
C HIS A 17 -9.14 -13.87 -0.60
N LEU A 18 -10.17 -13.31 0.04
CA LEU A 18 -10.31 -11.86 0.19
C LEU A 18 -9.25 -11.27 1.15
N LEU A 19 -8.57 -12.10 1.93
CA LEU A 19 -7.46 -11.65 2.79
C LEU A 19 -6.20 -11.29 1.98
N ASP A 20 -6.14 -11.70 0.70
CA ASP A 20 -5.00 -11.46 -0.19
C ASP A 20 -5.11 -10.14 -0.97
N ILE A 21 -6.26 -9.44 -0.93
CA ILE A 21 -6.47 -8.12 -1.56
C ILE A 21 -5.30 -7.15 -1.30
N PRO A 22 -4.76 -7.03 -0.07
CA PRO A 22 -3.67 -6.08 0.19
C PRO A 22 -2.34 -6.45 -0.50
N SER A 23 -2.19 -7.70 -0.96
CA SER A 23 -1.06 -8.17 -1.77
C SER A 23 -1.34 -7.97 -3.27
N GLU A 24 -2.57 -8.26 -3.71
CA GLU A 24 -3.03 -8.02 -5.09
C GLU A 24 -2.97 -6.55 -5.48
N LEU A 25 -3.22 -5.64 -4.52
CA LEU A 25 -3.13 -4.19 -4.70
C LEU A 25 -1.77 -3.60 -4.28
N SER A 26 -0.69 -4.37 -4.29
CA SER A 26 0.65 -3.89 -3.97
C SER A 26 1.09 -2.70 -4.83
N VAL A 27 0.84 -2.75 -6.15
CA VAL A 27 1.15 -1.64 -7.08
C VAL A 27 0.38 -0.37 -6.72
N VAL A 28 -0.84 -0.47 -6.19
CA VAL A 28 -1.61 0.70 -5.72
C VAL A 28 -0.88 1.42 -4.59
N MET A 29 -0.21 0.68 -3.70
CA MET A 29 0.60 1.25 -2.62
C MET A 29 1.78 2.05 -3.13
N GLU A 30 2.39 1.61 -4.23
CA GLU A 30 3.54 2.25 -4.87
C GLU A 30 3.13 3.48 -5.68
N CYS A 31 1.97 3.42 -6.34
CA CYS A 31 1.50 4.49 -7.22
C CYS A 31 0.67 5.57 -6.50
N LYS A 32 0.29 5.40 -5.23
CA LYS A 32 -0.59 6.35 -4.50
C LYS A 32 -0.06 7.79 -4.41
N THR A 33 1.24 8.00 -4.60
CA THR A 33 1.89 9.31 -4.55
C THR A 33 2.15 9.91 -5.94
N VAL A 34 1.86 9.17 -7.01
CA VAL A 34 2.09 9.63 -8.39
C VAL A 34 0.99 10.60 -8.79
N SER A 35 1.37 11.84 -9.12
CA SER A 35 0.45 12.86 -9.60
C SER A 35 0.35 12.84 -11.13
N VAL A 36 -0.85 12.56 -11.64
CA VAL A 36 -1.14 12.58 -13.08
C VAL A 36 -0.94 13.99 -13.66
N ASP A 37 -1.33 15.02 -12.90
CA ASP A 37 -1.11 16.42 -13.30
C ASP A 37 0.38 16.76 -13.43
N HIS A 38 1.21 16.26 -12.52
CA HIS A 38 2.66 16.45 -12.60
C HIS A 38 3.26 15.74 -13.82
N LEU A 39 2.81 14.52 -14.13
CA LEU A 39 3.21 13.79 -15.34
C LEU A 39 2.83 14.58 -16.60
N LYS A 40 1.58 15.05 -16.69
CA LYS A 40 1.08 15.87 -17.79
C LYS A 40 1.92 17.13 -18.00
N SER A 41 2.20 17.86 -16.92
CA SER A 41 3.05 19.05 -16.96
C SER A 41 4.46 18.74 -17.45
N THR A 42 5.04 17.63 -16.99
CA THR A 42 6.38 17.19 -17.38
C THR A 42 6.45 16.82 -18.86
N ILE A 43 5.48 16.05 -19.36
CA ILE A 43 5.39 15.67 -20.77
C ILE A 43 5.21 16.91 -21.66
N ASN A 44 4.35 17.85 -21.28
CA ASN A 44 4.17 19.11 -22.01
C ASN A 44 5.45 19.94 -22.07
N ARG A 45 6.20 20.01 -20.95
CA ARG A 45 7.49 20.70 -20.90
C ARG A 45 8.51 20.04 -21.82
N LEU A 46 8.61 18.71 -21.81
CA LEU A 46 9.51 17.96 -22.70
C LEU A 46 9.14 18.16 -24.17
N THR A 47 7.85 18.06 -24.51
CA THR A 47 7.33 18.31 -25.85
C THR A 47 7.72 19.70 -26.34
N GLY A 48 7.47 20.73 -25.53
CA GLY A 48 7.84 22.10 -25.85
C GLY A 48 9.35 22.31 -25.96
N GLY A 49 10.13 21.62 -25.13
CA GLY A 49 11.60 21.64 -25.18
C GLY A 49 12.14 21.05 -26.47
N ILE A 50 11.66 19.88 -26.88
CA ILE A 50 12.03 19.22 -28.14
C ILE A 50 11.64 20.11 -29.31
N ALA A 51 10.42 20.64 -29.34
CA ALA A 51 9.97 21.51 -30.42
C ALA A 51 10.84 22.78 -30.56
N LYS A 52 11.27 23.36 -29.43
CA LYS A 52 12.20 24.50 -29.43
C LYS A 52 13.58 24.11 -29.95
N LEU A 53 14.12 22.98 -29.50
CA LEU A 53 15.43 22.49 -29.93
C LEU A 53 15.43 22.17 -31.43
N THR A 54 14.39 21.51 -31.94
CA THR A 54 14.23 21.23 -33.38
C THR A 54 14.32 22.51 -34.20
N LYS A 55 13.59 23.57 -33.81
CA LYS A 55 13.64 24.87 -34.49
C LYS A 55 15.02 25.56 -34.43
N GLN A 56 15.78 25.35 -33.36
CA GLN A 56 17.15 25.90 -33.25
C GLN A 56 18.13 25.14 -34.14
N VAL A 57 18.04 23.81 -34.15
CA VAL A 57 18.86 22.94 -35.00
C VAL A 57 18.57 23.17 -36.48
N GLU A 58 17.31 23.39 -36.86
CA GLU A 58 16.93 23.76 -38.24
C GLU A 58 17.60 25.05 -38.75
N LYS A 59 17.93 25.98 -37.86
CA LYS A 59 18.61 27.24 -38.19
C LYS A 59 20.14 27.14 -38.10
N SER A 60 20.68 26.01 -37.68
CA SER A 60 22.11 25.79 -37.46
C SER A 60 22.82 25.25 -38.73
N SER A 61 24.13 25.05 -38.63
CA SER A 61 24.94 24.47 -39.70
C SER A 61 24.53 23.01 -40.01
N LYS A 62 24.91 22.53 -41.20
CA LYS A 62 24.61 21.17 -41.65
C LYS A 62 25.16 20.10 -40.69
N GLU A 63 26.38 20.28 -40.20
CA GLU A 63 27.02 19.34 -39.27
C GLU A 63 26.24 19.21 -37.95
N VAL A 64 25.75 20.33 -37.39
CA VAL A 64 24.92 20.31 -36.18
C VAL A 64 23.60 19.57 -36.43
N LYS A 65 22.98 19.79 -37.59
CA LYS A 65 21.75 19.06 -37.97
C LYS A 65 21.98 17.55 -38.02
N GLU A 66 23.06 17.11 -38.65
CA GLU A 66 23.40 15.69 -38.77
C GLU A 66 23.68 15.05 -37.40
N GLN A 67 24.37 15.74 -36.51
CA GLN A 67 24.64 15.24 -35.15
C GLN A 67 23.37 15.14 -34.28
N PHE A 68 22.45 16.10 -34.39
CA PHE A 68 21.23 16.12 -33.57
C PHE A 68 20.07 15.30 -34.15
N ALA A 69 20.06 14.98 -35.44
CA ALA A 69 18.95 14.27 -36.08
C ALA A 69 18.57 12.94 -35.40
N PRO A 70 19.53 12.05 -35.03
CA PRO A 70 19.19 10.80 -34.33
C PRO A 70 18.53 11.05 -32.98
N PHE A 71 19.07 12.00 -32.21
CA PHE A 71 18.51 12.37 -30.90
C PHE A 71 17.11 12.94 -31.02
N LEU A 72 16.90 13.90 -31.93
CA LEU A 72 15.60 14.57 -32.11
C LEU A 72 14.52 13.58 -32.56
N LYS A 73 14.86 12.62 -33.42
CA LYS A 73 13.94 11.54 -33.81
C LYS A 73 13.50 10.73 -32.59
N VAL A 74 14.47 10.16 -31.86
CA VAL A 74 14.19 9.31 -30.68
C VAL A 74 13.43 10.08 -29.60
N ALA A 75 13.80 11.34 -29.33
CA ALA A 75 13.15 12.16 -28.33
C ALA A 75 11.70 12.46 -28.72
N THR A 76 11.45 12.80 -29.98
CA THR A 76 10.09 13.06 -30.51
C THR A 76 9.23 11.82 -30.41
N ASP A 77 9.74 10.65 -30.82
CA ASP A 77 9.03 9.38 -30.74
C ASP A 77 8.66 9.05 -29.29
N LYS A 78 9.60 9.17 -28.35
CA LYS A 78 9.37 8.90 -26.92
C LYS A 78 8.32 9.81 -26.31
N VAL A 79 8.38 11.11 -26.58
CA VAL A 79 7.40 12.06 -26.04
C VAL A 79 6.02 11.86 -26.67
N SER A 80 5.95 11.44 -27.93
CA SER A 80 4.69 11.02 -28.53
C SER A 80 4.12 9.77 -27.86
N THR A 81 4.94 8.79 -27.50
CA THR A 81 4.50 7.62 -26.72
C THR A 81 3.96 8.05 -25.36
N PHE A 82 4.69 8.88 -24.61
CA PHE A 82 4.21 9.35 -23.31
C PHE A 82 2.87 10.11 -23.38
N ALA A 83 2.64 10.86 -24.46
CA ALA A 83 1.36 11.53 -24.66
C ALA A 83 0.20 10.53 -24.86
N LYS A 84 0.43 9.42 -25.57
CA LYS A 84 -0.56 8.34 -25.74
C LYS A 84 -0.82 7.59 -24.44
N ASP A 85 0.23 7.26 -23.70
CA ASP A 85 0.12 6.59 -22.39
C ASP A 85 -0.70 7.46 -21.42
N LEU A 86 -0.51 8.79 -21.45
CA LEU A 86 -1.27 9.71 -20.62
C LEU A 86 -2.76 9.79 -21.02
N GLU A 87 -3.07 9.69 -22.31
CA GLU A 87 -4.44 9.61 -22.80
C GLU A 87 -5.12 8.30 -22.34
N GLU A 88 -4.39 7.18 -22.37
CA GLU A 88 -4.88 5.91 -21.84
C GLU A 88 -5.15 5.98 -20.32
N ILE A 89 -4.24 6.58 -19.56
CA ILE A 89 -4.44 6.82 -18.12
C ILE A 89 -5.71 7.64 -17.88
N GLU A 90 -5.97 8.68 -18.67
CA GLU A 90 -7.18 9.49 -18.53
C GLU A 90 -8.46 8.70 -18.86
N ASN A 91 -8.43 7.86 -19.90
CA ASN A 91 -9.55 6.98 -20.24
C ASN A 91 -9.84 5.97 -19.11
N LEU A 92 -8.80 5.38 -18.52
CA LEU A 92 -8.93 4.49 -17.37
C LEU A 92 -9.45 5.24 -16.13
N ARG A 93 -8.98 6.47 -15.88
CA ARG A 93 -9.48 7.34 -14.80
C ARG A 93 -10.99 7.57 -14.94
N LEU A 94 -11.47 7.92 -16.14
CA LEU A 94 -12.89 8.13 -16.41
C LEU A 94 -13.71 6.85 -16.25
N SER A 95 -13.20 5.72 -16.74
CA SER A 95 -13.83 4.41 -16.56
C SER A 95 -13.97 4.05 -15.08
N LEU A 96 -12.91 4.27 -14.30
CA LEU A 96 -12.90 4.01 -12.86
C LEU A 96 -13.86 4.95 -12.11
N ALA A 97 -13.90 6.23 -12.45
CA ALA A 97 -14.84 7.18 -11.87
C ALA A 97 -16.30 6.72 -12.09
N LYS A 98 -16.63 6.29 -13.31
CA LYS A 98 -17.96 5.74 -13.64
C LYS A 98 -18.27 4.46 -12.85
N TYR A 99 -17.30 3.55 -12.75
CA TYR A 99 -17.46 2.29 -12.01
C TYR A 99 -17.72 2.54 -10.52
N LEU A 100 -17.05 3.51 -9.93
CA LEU A 100 -17.20 3.90 -8.52
C LEU A 100 -18.37 4.87 -8.28
N VAL A 101 -19.05 5.31 -9.35
CA VAL A 101 -20.16 6.29 -9.32
C VAL A 101 -19.71 7.63 -8.72
N GLU A 102 -18.50 8.06 -9.07
CA GLU A 102 -17.90 9.34 -8.67
C GLU A 102 -18.09 10.42 -9.75
N ASP A 103 -18.00 11.69 -9.35
CA ASP A 103 -18.03 12.83 -10.28
C ASP A 103 -16.72 12.88 -11.10
N GLU A 104 -16.81 12.59 -12.39
CA GLU A 104 -15.68 12.56 -13.33
C GLU A 104 -14.84 13.84 -13.32
N ALA A 105 -15.43 15.00 -13.04
CA ALA A 105 -14.73 16.29 -13.03
C ALA A 105 -13.93 16.53 -11.74
N LYS A 106 -14.30 15.84 -10.65
CA LYS A 106 -13.63 15.97 -9.33
C LYS A 106 -12.77 14.76 -8.98
N PHE A 107 -12.97 13.65 -9.66
CA PHE A 107 -12.28 12.40 -9.38
C PHE A 107 -10.78 12.49 -9.70
N LYS A 108 -9.94 12.35 -8.68
CA LYS A 108 -8.48 12.30 -8.82
C LYS A 108 -7.96 10.90 -8.56
N LEU A 109 -7.13 10.42 -9.48
CA LEU A 109 -6.62 9.06 -9.45
C LEU A 109 -5.75 8.83 -8.20
N GLU A 110 -4.88 9.77 -7.86
CA GLU A 110 -3.99 9.69 -6.70
C GLU A 110 -4.75 9.62 -5.36
N GLU A 111 -5.86 10.35 -5.23
CA GLU A 111 -6.70 10.35 -4.03
C GLU A 111 -7.46 9.03 -3.90
N CYS A 112 -7.96 8.50 -5.03
CA CYS A 112 -8.56 7.18 -5.11
C CYS A 112 -7.57 6.08 -4.70
N LEU A 113 -6.39 6.03 -5.33
CA LEU A 113 -5.33 5.06 -5.00
C LEU A 113 -4.89 5.18 -3.54
N SER A 114 -4.79 6.40 -3.01
CA SER A 114 -4.50 6.65 -1.58
C SER A 114 -5.57 6.08 -0.66
N THR A 115 -6.84 6.11 -1.06
CA THR A 115 -7.95 5.54 -0.29
C THR A 115 -7.87 4.02 -0.27
N PHE A 116 -7.65 3.39 -1.42
CA PHE A 116 -7.42 1.94 -1.49
C PHE A 116 -6.18 1.51 -0.70
N ALA A 117 -5.11 2.30 -0.75
CA ALA A 117 -3.91 2.01 0.02
C ALA A 117 -4.17 2.00 1.54
N LYS A 118 -4.93 2.98 2.04
CA LYS A 118 -5.37 3.03 3.45
C LYS A 118 -6.25 1.84 3.81
N LEU A 119 -7.17 1.45 2.93
CA LEU A 119 -8.00 0.25 3.11
C LEU A 119 -7.13 -1.01 3.25
N CYS A 120 -6.14 -1.19 2.37
CA CYS A 120 -5.18 -2.30 2.44
C CYS A 120 -4.40 -2.31 3.77
N GLU A 121 -3.94 -1.16 4.24
CA GLU A 121 -3.26 -1.02 5.55
C GLU A 121 -4.19 -1.38 6.72
N GLN A 122 -5.47 -0.98 6.66
CA GLN A 122 -6.48 -1.30 7.67
C GLN A 122 -6.82 -2.80 7.69
N ILE A 123 -6.93 -3.44 6.52
CA ILE A 123 -7.13 -4.89 6.42
C ILE A 123 -5.94 -5.63 7.03
N LYS A 124 -4.70 -5.27 6.65
CA LYS A 124 -3.48 -5.88 7.21
C LYS A 124 -3.44 -5.77 8.74
N SER A 125 -3.75 -4.58 9.27
CA SER A 125 -3.79 -4.31 10.71
C SER A 125 -4.86 -5.16 11.39
N ALA A 126 -6.07 -5.21 10.82
CA ALA A 126 -7.17 -5.98 11.36
C ALA A 126 -6.91 -7.49 11.38
N ILE A 127 -6.27 -8.03 10.33
CA ILE A 127 -5.83 -9.44 10.29
C ILE A 127 -4.87 -9.72 11.45
N LYS A 128 -3.86 -8.87 11.64
CA LYS A 128 -2.86 -9.02 12.71
C LYS A 128 -3.52 -8.96 14.09
N GLU A 129 -4.31 -7.93 14.36
CA GLU A 129 -4.96 -7.73 15.65
C GLU A 129 -5.97 -8.84 15.97
N ASN A 130 -6.71 -9.35 14.98
CA ASN A 130 -7.62 -10.48 15.19
C ASN A 130 -6.87 -11.75 15.60
N LYS A 131 -5.72 -12.04 14.94
CA LYS A 131 -4.86 -13.16 15.31
C LYS A 131 -4.33 -13.02 16.74
N GLU A 132 -3.86 -11.83 17.12
CA GLU A 132 -3.38 -11.55 18.48
C GLU A 132 -4.49 -11.74 19.53
N ARG A 133 -5.70 -11.26 19.25
CA ARG A 133 -6.86 -11.48 20.12
C ARG A 133 -7.21 -12.95 20.28
N ALA A 134 -7.22 -13.72 19.19
CA ALA A 134 -7.51 -15.16 19.25
C ALA A 134 -6.51 -15.89 20.17
N VAL A 135 -5.21 -15.59 20.04
CA VAL A 135 -4.17 -16.17 20.91
C VAL A 135 -4.35 -15.77 22.38
N MET A 136 -4.70 -14.51 22.65
CA MET A 136 -4.91 -14.03 24.03
C MET A 136 -6.12 -14.72 24.68
N GLU A 137 -7.24 -14.83 23.96
CA GLU A 137 -8.45 -15.49 24.46
C GLU A 137 -8.23 -16.99 24.67
N GLU A 138 -7.48 -17.67 23.79
CA GLU A 138 -7.12 -19.08 23.97
C GLU A 138 -6.26 -19.28 25.23
N LYS A 139 -5.25 -18.42 25.45
CA LYS A 139 -4.41 -18.45 26.65
C LYS A 139 -5.24 -18.21 27.92
N LYS A 140 -6.18 -17.26 27.89
CA LYS A 140 -7.07 -16.97 29.02
C LYS A 140 -7.99 -18.15 29.32
N LYS A 141 -8.57 -18.77 28.29
CA LYS A 141 -9.41 -19.97 28.41
C LYS A 141 -8.65 -21.15 29.02
N LYS A 142 -7.43 -21.43 28.55
CA LYS A 142 -6.55 -22.47 29.10
C LYS A 142 -6.22 -22.21 30.58
N ARG A 143 -5.92 -20.97 30.96
CA ARG A 143 -5.66 -20.60 32.36
C ARG A 143 -6.90 -20.81 33.25
N ALA A 144 -8.08 -20.40 32.78
CA ALA A 144 -9.32 -20.61 33.51
C ALA A 144 -9.64 -22.10 33.71
N GLN A 145 -9.43 -22.93 32.68
CA GLN A 145 -9.61 -24.39 32.76
C GLN A 145 -8.67 -25.04 33.80
N MET A 146 -7.38 -24.69 33.78
CA MET A 146 -6.41 -25.20 34.76
C MET A 146 -6.77 -24.79 36.20
N GLU A 147 -7.29 -23.58 36.41
CA GLU A 147 -7.72 -23.13 37.73
C GLU A 147 -8.98 -23.87 38.21
N GLU A 148 -9.93 -24.12 37.31
CA GLU A 148 -11.15 -24.89 37.61
C GLU A 148 -10.83 -26.35 37.94
N GLU A 149 -9.93 -26.99 37.19
CA GLU A 149 -9.43 -28.35 37.47
C GLU A 149 -8.69 -28.42 38.80
N ARG A 150 -7.90 -27.39 39.15
CA ARG A 150 -7.20 -27.31 40.45
C ARG A 150 -8.18 -27.15 41.62
N LYS A 151 -9.28 -26.42 41.42
CA LYS A 151 -10.37 -26.29 42.41
C LYS A 151 -11.14 -27.61 42.59
N LYS A 152 -11.44 -28.32 41.49
CA LYS A 152 -12.15 -29.61 41.52
C LYS A 152 -11.30 -30.75 42.10
N SER A 153 -9.98 -30.73 41.92
CA SER A 153 -9.06 -31.75 42.44
C SER A 153 -8.68 -31.60 43.92
N GLY A 154 -9.24 -30.62 44.64
CA GLY A 154 -9.10 -30.49 46.10
C GLY A 154 -7.68 -30.23 46.62
N LYS A 155 -6.69 -29.98 45.75
CA LYS A 155 -5.32 -29.66 46.16
C LYS A 155 -5.25 -28.21 46.63
N VAL A 156 -5.55 -27.98 47.92
CA VAL A 156 -5.11 -26.78 48.64
C VAL A 156 -3.59 -26.79 48.67
N SER A 157 -2.97 -26.07 47.74
CA SER A 157 -1.56 -25.69 47.84
C SER A 157 -1.44 -24.81 49.08
N LYS A 158 -0.89 -25.38 50.17
CA LYS A 158 -0.38 -24.59 51.29
C LYS A 158 0.64 -23.61 50.71
N PHE A 159 0.46 -22.32 50.96
CA PHE A 159 1.45 -21.28 50.73
C PHE A 159 2.82 -21.77 51.23
N ALA A 160 3.79 -21.93 50.33
CA ALA A 160 5.19 -21.89 50.71
C ALA A 160 5.61 -20.41 50.65
N PRO A 161 6.28 -19.84 51.68
CA PRO A 161 6.79 -18.47 51.60
C PRO A 161 7.83 -18.39 50.46
N PRO A 162 8.04 -17.21 49.86
CA PRO A 162 9.09 -17.04 48.87
C PRO A 162 10.45 -17.37 49.52
N PRO A 163 11.37 -18.05 48.80
CA PRO A 163 12.72 -18.26 49.31
C PRO A 163 13.37 -16.90 49.56
N ALA A 164 13.92 -16.74 50.76
CA ALA A 164 14.69 -15.58 51.14
C ALA A 164 15.79 -15.34 50.10
N GLY A 165 15.93 -14.10 49.64
CA GLY A 165 17.00 -13.70 48.75
C GLY A 165 18.35 -14.03 49.39
N GLU A 166 19.05 -15.00 48.82
CA GLU A 166 20.47 -15.15 49.06
C GLU A 166 21.19 -14.02 48.34
N ASN A 167 21.68 -13.10 49.16
CA ASN A 167 22.73 -12.15 48.83
C ASN A 167 23.85 -12.86 48.08
N ILE A 168 24.06 -12.51 46.81
CA ILE A 168 25.36 -12.69 46.17
C ILE A 168 26.02 -11.31 46.17
N ILE A 169 26.67 -11.05 47.30
CA ILE A 169 27.73 -10.07 47.42
C ILE A 169 29.02 -10.83 47.02
N ASP A 170 29.84 -10.16 46.22
CA ASP A 170 31.24 -10.44 45.89
C ASP A 170 31.60 -11.66 45.02
N ASN A 171 32.11 -11.37 43.82
CA ASN A 171 33.57 -11.41 43.68
C ASN A 171 34.06 -10.50 42.53
N LEU A 172 35.13 -9.78 42.86
CA LEU A 172 35.93 -8.87 42.04
C LEU A 172 36.35 -9.44 40.68
#